data_AF-A0A2V9ICF0-F1
#
_entry.id   AF-A0A2V9ICF0-F1
#
_cell.length_a   1.000
_cell.length_b   1.000
_cell.length_c   1.000
_cell.angle_alpha   90.00
_cell.angle_beta   90.00
_cell.angle_gamma   90.00
#
_symmetry.space_group_name_H-M   'P 1'
#
loop_
_entity.id
_entity.type
_entity.pdbx_description
1 polymer ?
#
loop_
_entity_poly.entity_id
_entity_poly.type
_entity_poly.pdbx_seq_one_letter_code
_entity_poly.pdbx_strand_id
1 'polypeptide(L)' 'MIQEALARIEDKSYGICSNCQNPIQPKRLEAVPWARLCIECQGLKEKGLLDQ' A
#
# COMPACT_ATOMS: atom_id res chain seq x y z
N MET A 1 -11.25 -11.95 -1.74
CA MET A 1 -11.91 -12.40 -0.50
C MET A 1 -11.34 -11.65 0.68
N ILE A 2 -12.17 -11.37 1.69
CA ILE A 2 -11.84 -10.61 2.93
C ILE A 2 -10.66 -11.21 3.71
N GLN A 3 -10.30 -12.46 3.43
CA GLN A 3 -9.24 -13.22 4.11
C GLN A 3 -7.82 -12.67 3.88
N GLU A 4 -7.52 -12.09 2.71
CA GLU A 4 -6.21 -11.46 2.45
C GLU A 4 -6.01 -10.17 3.25
N ALA A 5 -7.09 -9.48 3.61
CA ALA A 5 -7.03 -8.24 4.38
C ALA A 5 -6.69 -8.51 5.86
N LEU A 6 -7.14 -9.65 6.40
CA LEU A 6 -6.82 -10.10 7.76
C LEU A 6 -5.36 -10.54 7.90
N ALA A 7 -4.83 -11.27 6.91
CA ALA A 7 -3.43 -11.75 6.94
C ALA A 7 -2.39 -10.60 6.97
N ARG A 8 -2.72 -9.44 6.39
CA ARG A 8 -1.82 -8.26 6.39
C ARG A 8 -1.82 -7.46 7.68
N ILE A 9 -2.86 -7.61 8.52
CA ILE A 9 -2.91 -6.97 9.84
C ILE A 9 -1.97 -7.73 10.81
N GLU A 10 -1.90 -9.06 10.70
CA GLU A 10 -0.98 -9.90 11.50
C GLU A 10 0.50 -9.67 11.16
N ASP A 11 0.82 -9.33 9.92
CA ASP A 11 2.20 -9.19 9.44
C ASP A 11 2.88 -7.85 9.83
N LYS A 12 2.18 -6.94 10.54
CA LYS A 12 2.65 -5.56 10.89
C LYS A 12 3.09 -4.68 9.70
N SER A 13 2.96 -5.17 8.47
CA SER A 13 3.25 -4.44 7.23
C SER A 13 2.11 -3.52 6.79
N TYR A 14 0.98 -3.50 7.53
CA TYR A 14 -0.15 -2.62 7.24
C TYR A 14 0.25 -1.16 7.35
N GLY A 15 0.02 -0.41 6.27
CA GLY A 15 0.38 1.00 6.20
C GLY A 15 1.84 1.28 5.88
N ILE A 16 2.60 0.31 5.37
CA ILE A 16 3.94 0.54 4.80
C ILE A 16 3.90 0.30 3.28
N CYS A 17 4.56 1.20 2.53
CA CYS A 17 4.68 1.09 1.09
C CYS A 17 5.59 -0.09 0.72
N SER A 18 5.09 -1.02 -0.08
CA SER A 18 5.85 -2.19 -0.53
C SER A 18 7.03 -1.84 -1.44
N ASN A 19 7.07 -0.63 -2.03
CA ASN A 19 8.14 -0.19 -2.92
C ASN A 19 9.22 0.60 -2.18
N CYS A 20 8.85 1.68 -1.49
CA CYS A 20 9.80 2.59 -0.85
C CYS A 20 9.94 2.39 0.66
N GLN A 21 9.23 1.42 1.26
CA GLN A 21 9.24 1.13 2.70
C GLN A 21 8.80 2.30 3.59
N ASN A 22 8.27 3.38 3.01
CA ASN A 22 7.75 4.53 3.75
C ASN A 22 6.32 4.30 4.24
N PRO A 23 5.90 4.97 5.33
CA PRO A 23 4.52 4.90 5.79
C PRO A 23 3.53 5.44 4.74
N ILE A 24 2.44 4.69 4.53
CA ILE A 24 1.28 5.08 3.72
C ILE A 24 0.42 6.00 4.58
N GLN A 25 -0.02 7.12 3.99
CA GLN A 25 -0.84 8.09 4.70
C GLN A 25 -2.12 7.43 5.26
N PRO A 26 -2.49 7.70 6.52
CA PRO A 26 -3.65 7.07 7.16
C PRO A 26 -4.96 7.34 6.40
N LYS A 27 -5.16 8.56 5.90
CA LYS A 27 -6.31 8.91 5.04
C LYS A 27 -6.47 8.01 3.81
N ARG A 28 -5.35 7.52 3.26
CA ARG A 28 -5.35 6.59 2.12
C ARG A 28 -5.72 5.18 2.54
N LEU A 29 -5.33 4.75 3.74
CA LEU A 29 -5.73 3.47 4.32
C LEU A 29 -7.20 3.48 4.76
N GLU A 30 -7.72 4.63 5.21
CA GLU A 30 -9.15 4.80 5.52
C GLU A 30 -10.01 4.69 4.24
N ALA A 31 -9.57 5.30 3.13
CA ALA A 31 -10.27 5.23 1.85
C ALA A 31 -10.03 3.90 1.11
N VAL A 32 -8.82 3.35 1.19
CA VAL A 32 -8.37 2.13 0.50
C VAL A 32 -7.52 1.28 1.46
N PRO A 33 -8.16 0.46 2.31
CA PRO A 33 -7.45 -0.33 3.34
C PRO A 33 -6.45 -1.34 2.77
N TRP A 34 -6.64 -1.79 1.53
CA TRP A 34 -5.74 -2.74 0.86
C TRP A 34 -4.61 -2.08 0.07
N ALA A 35 -4.40 -0.76 0.21
CA ALA A 35 -3.35 -0.05 -0.51
C ALA A 35 -1.96 -0.60 -0.12
N ARG A 36 -1.22 -1.10 -1.13
CA ARG A 36 0.17 -1.62 -0.97
C ARG A 36 1.24 -0.57 -1.26
N LEU A 37 0.88 0.57 -1.85
CA LEU A 37 1.79 1.64 -2.26
C LEU A 37 1.37 2.98 -1.67
N CYS A 38 2.35 3.81 -1.30
CA CYS A 38 2.10 5.23 -0.99
C CYS A 38 1.63 5.99 -2.23
N ILE A 39 1.09 7.19 -2.05
CA ILE A 39 0.57 8.00 -3.16
C ILE A 39 1.64 8.31 -4.22
N GLU A 40 2.88 8.53 -3.80
CA GLU A 40 4.00 8.83 -4.68
C GLU A 40 4.35 7.61 -5.54
N CYS A 41 4.53 6.45 -4.92
CA CYS A 41 4.82 5.21 -5.64
C CYS A 41 3.63 4.78 -6.52
N GLN A 42 2.40 5.01 -6.08
CA GLN A 42 1.23 4.79 -6.92
C GLN A 42 1.29 5.64 -8.20
N GLY A 43 1.58 6.94 -8.07
CA GLY A 43 1.71 7.83 -9.22
C GLY A 43 2.88 7.46 -10.13
N LEU A 44 3.99 6.95 -9.59
CA LEU A 44 5.09 6.42 -10.39
C LEU A 44 4.68 5.15 -11.16
N LYS A 45 3.94 4.25 -10.52
CA LYS A 45 3.38 3.04 -11.17
C LYS A 45 2.44 3.41 -12.31
N GLU A 46 1.54 4.38 -12.09
CA GLU A 46 0.62 4.86 -13.14
C GLU A 46 1.35 5.51 -14.32
N LYS A 47 2.51 6.12 -14.07
CA LYS A 47 3.39 6.67 -15.12
C LYS A 47 4.28 5.61 -15.80
N GLY A 48 4.21 4.34 -15.39
CA GLY A 48 5.09 3.28 -15.89
C GLY A 48 6.54 3.42 -15.47
N LEU A 49 6.81 4.13 -14.35
CA LEU A 49 8.14 4.34 -13.79
C LEU A 49 8.47 3.35 -12.65
N LEU A 50 7.52 2.49 -12.30
CA LEU A 50 7.74 1.35 -11.42
C LEU A 50 7.36 0.09 -12.19
N ASP A 51 8.37 -0.59 -12.73
CA ASP A 51 8.24 -1.94 -13.25
C ASP A 51 8.10 -2.92 -12.09
N GLN A 52 7.08 -3.77 -12.18
CA GLN A 52 6.78 -4.83 -11.21
C GLN A 52 7.78 -5.99 -11.29
#